data_AF-A0A9E0AFU2-F1
#
_entry.id   AF-A0A9E0AFU2-F1
#
_cell.length_a   1.000
_cell.length_b   1.000
_cell.length_c   1.000
_cell.angle_alpha   90.00
_cell.angle_beta   90.00
_cell.angle_gamma   90.00
#
_symmetry.space_group_name_H-M   'P 1'
#
loop_
_entity.id
_entity.type
_entity.pdbx_description
1 polymer ?
#
loop_
_entity_poly.entity_id
_entity_poly.type
_entity_poly.pdbx_seq_one_letter_code
_entity_poly.pdbx_strand_id
1 'polypeptide(L)'
;MRNSIQIVLLLCAVTFKVAAQTIDWSQKANPYSLSINSVAFKSDGEQVLSGTDCHPASIRIYNSSDGLLKWDYEVGSAFLCIMGVAFSSNSQYIVTIEEFGNILIFNNSGLLPVIKDTITTNTSYGFATCVSPDNSKVAVACSNGKVKIYDILTGVLIKEISNAHSSWVTTIAYSFNGVSIVSGGSDDKVKIWDVNGNLKYVCSGHAADITQVRVTPDNNFVISSAKDGTIKVWDINNGMLIRTISGHTGSVNGIDISPNGKMIASASSDSSCKIWNLSDGTELSTFGVRDSGAINTIAWSPNGNKIATGNRRSDIVLWSVPLILGTSKDSEYSYLSQLVYPNPATDYIKLSSQCISYQLFDNKGDLVIEGENSSGSINLQKVRPGFFVLKSIGKDGRIFFSKIIKN
;
A
#
# COMPACT_ATOMS: atom_id res chain seq x y z
N MET A 1 16.13 47.10 31.32
CA MET A 1 16.03 47.95 30.09
C MET A 1 16.52 47.12 28.91
N ARG A 2 15.88 47.28 27.73
CA ARG A 2 16.33 46.88 26.37
C ARG A 2 16.86 45.43 26.21
N ASN A 3 16.09 44.52 25.62
CA ASN A 3 15.81 44.35 24.17
C ASN A 3 16.99 43.78 23.36
N SER A 4 16.82 42.56 22.82
CA SER A 4 17.23 42.12 21.46
C SER A 4 16.57 40.79 21.10
N ILE A 5 16.19 40.58 19.83
CA ILE A 5 15.56 39.36 19.29
C ILE A 5 16.10 39.10 17.87
N GLN A 6 16.49 37.85 17.58
CA GLN A 6 16.61 37.16 16.28
C GLN A 6 16.98 35.69 16.63
N ILE A 7 16.30 34.59 16.25
CA ILE A 7 15.51 34.13 15.08
C ILE A 7 16.38 33.72 13.87
N VAL A 8 15.96 32.60 13.22
CA VAL A 8 16.47 31.88 12.02
C VAL A 8 17.41 30.70 12.37
N LEU A 9 17.19 29.42 11.97
CA LEU A 9 16.04 28.79 11.27
C LEU A 9 15.65 27.39 11.84
N LEU A 10 16.04 26.25 11.23
CA LEU A 10 15.52 24.90 11.50
C LEU A 10 16.48 23.78 11.04
N LEU A 11 16.47 22.61 11.69
CA LEU A 11 16.60 21.28 11.03
C LEU A 11 16.21 20.11 11.96
N CYS A 12 14.93 20.04 12.34
CA CYS A 12 14.40 18.86 13.05
C CYS A 12 14.20 17.71 12.06
N ALA A 13 15.14 16.76 12.04
CA ALA A 13 15.01 15.53 11.24
C ALA A 13 13.91 14.62 11.82
N VAL A 14 12.70 14.69 11.26
CA VAL A 14 11.61 13.76 11.57
C VAL A 14 11.95 12.38 11.02
N THR A 15 12.54 11.52 11.85
CA THR A 15 12.74 10.11 11.51
C THR A 15 11.46 9.33 11.77
N PHE A 16 10.59 9.26 10.76
CA PHE A 16 9.41 8.41 10.72
C PHE A 16 9.79 6.94 10.97
N LYS A 17 9.45 6.39 12.14
CA LYS A 17 9.69 4.96 12.45
C LYS A 17 8.51 4.12 12.00
N VAL A 18 8.78 3.10 11.19
CA VAL A 18 7.76 2.22 10.63
C VAL A 18 7.62 0.96 11.48
N ALA A 19 6.42 0.68 11.97
CA ALA A 19 6.07 -0.63 12.51
C ALA A 19 5.54 -1.50 11.36
N ALA A 20 6.01 -2.75 11.27
CA ALA A 20 5.72 -3.67 10.18
C ALA A 20 5.18 -5.00 10.72
N GLN A 21 4.10 -5.49 10.12
CA GLN A 21 3.51 -6.80 10.36
C GLN A 21 3.44 -7.53 9.03
N THR A 22 4.41 -8.40 8.77
CA THR A 22 4.29 -9.39 7.69
C THR A 22 3.14 -10.32 8.04
N ILE A 23 2.23 -10.53 7.09
CA ILE A 23 1.16 -11.52 7.22
C ILE A 23 1.77 -12.92 7.22
N ASP A 24 1.42 -13.74 8.21
CA ASP A 24 1.94 -15.12 8.32
C ASP A 24 1.36 -16.01 7.22
N TRP A 25 2.08 -16.05 6.10
CA TRP A 25 1.74 -16.82 4.92
C TRP A 25 1.69 -18.34 5.14
N SER A 26 2.22 -18.84 6.27
CA SER A 26 2.31 -20.29 6.52
C SER A 26 0.97 -20.95 6.84
N GLN A 27 -0.06 -20.18 7.24
CA GLN A 27 -1.35 -20.74 7.66
C GLN A 27 -2.21 -21.32 6.53
N LYS A 28 -1.89 -21.06 5.27
CA LYS A 28 -2.28 -21.94 4.16
C LYS A 28 -1.15 -22.00 3.15
N ALA A 29 -0.45 -23.15 3.12
CA ALA A 29 0.71 -23.39 2.27
C ALA A 29 0.39 -23.16 0.78
N ASN A 30 0.75 -21.99 0.26
CA ASN A 30 0.97 -21.80 -1.17
C ASN A 30 2.34 -22.41 -1.49
N PRO A 31 2.45 -23.47 -2.32
CA PRO A 31 3.72 -24.15 -2.53
C PRO A 31 4.77 -23.36 -3.32
N TYR A 32 4.39 -22.24 -3.95
CA TYR A 32 5.08 -21.71 -5.13
C TYR A 32 5.63 -20.27 -4.99
N SER A 33 5.47 -19.61 -3.84
CA SER A 33 6.00 -18.25 -3.57
C SER A 33 5.60 -17.20 -4.63
N LEU A 34 4.33 -17.22 -5.04
CA LEU A 34 3.74 -16.39 -6.09
C LEU A 34 3.81 -14.88 -5.78
N SER A 35 4.01 -14.06 -6.81
CA SER A 35 3.99 -12.60 -6.70
C SER A 35 2.61 -12.08 -6.26
N ILE A 36 2.57 -11.01 -5.47
CA ILE A 36 1.33 -10.28 -5.16
C ILE A 36 1.17 -9.15 -6.16
N ASN A 37 0.12 -9.20 -6.96
CA ASN A 37 -0.09 -8.27 -8.08
C ASN A 37 -0.92 -7.05 -7.66
N SER A 38 -1.91 -7.25 -6.79
CA SER A 38 -2.83 -6.18 -6.34
C SER A 38 -3.26 -6.40 -4.89
N VAL A 39 -3.37 -5.31 -4.12
CA VAL A 39 -3.98 -5.29 -2.77
C VAL A 39 -4.97 -4.13 -2.64
N ALA A 40 -5.99 -4.30 -1.79
CA ALA A 40 -6.97 -3.27 -1.48
C ALA A 40 -7.46 -3.40 -0.02
N PHE A 41 -7.76 -2.29 0.65
CA PHE A 41 -8.46 -2.32 1.93
C PHE A 41 -9.98 -2.34 1.74
N LYS A 42 -10.68 -3.04 2.64
CA LYS A 42 -12.14 -2.92 2.81
C LYS A 42 -12.47 -1.52 3.38
N SER A 43 -13.68 -1.02 3.12
CA SER A 43 -14.10 0.36 3.48
C SER A 43 -14.04 0.70 4.98
N ASP A 44 -14.04 -0.30 5.86
CA ASP A 44 -13.84 -0.16 7.32
C ASP A 44 -12.36 -0.06 7.73
N GLY A 45 -11.43 -0.42 6.85
CA GLY A 45 -10.01 -0.56 7.15
C GLY A 45 -9.67 -1.76 8.03
N GLU A 46 -10.63 -2.61 8.39
CA GLU A 46 -10.41 -3.80 9.22
C GLU A 46 -9.78 -4.93 8.42
N GLN A 47 -10.00 -4.99 7.10
CA GLN A 47 -9.64 -6.12 6.25
C GLN A 47 -8.83 -5.72 5.01
N VAL A 48 -7.93 -6.61 4.57
CA VAL A 48 -7.12 -6.45 3.35
C VAL A 48 -7.41 -7.58 2.38
N LEU A 49 -7.74 -7.22 1.14
CA LEU A 49 -7.92 -8.09 -0.02
C LEU A 49 -6.63 -8.14 -0.83
N SER A 50 -6.33 -9.27 -1.45
CA SER A 50 -5.20 -9.42 -2.37
C SER A 50 -5.52 -10.34 -3.54
N GLY A 51 -4.81 -10.14 -4.66
CA GLY A 51 -4.76 -11.03 -5.80
C GLY A 51 -3.32 -11.43 -6.12
N THR A 52 -3.09 -12.73 -6.36
CA THR A 52 -1.77 -13.28 -6.67
C THR A 52 -1.55 -13.51 -8.16
N ASP A 53 -0.28 -13.61 -8.53
CA ASP A 53 0.24 -14.23 -9.74
C ASP A 53 -0.20 -15.70 -9.85
N CYS A 54 0.03 -16.30 -11.02
CA CYS A 54 -0.44 -17.61 -11.45
C CYS A 54 0.25 -18.81 -10.75
N HIS A 55 -0.35 -20.00 -10.89
CA HIS A 55 0.06 -21.32 -10.37
C HIS A 55 -0.41 -21.74 -8.95
N PRO A 56 -1.71 -21.97 -8.73
CA PRO A 56 -2.85 -21.24 -9.29
C PRO A 56 -2.97 -19.86 -8.62
N ALA A 57 -3.59 -18.88 -9.29
CA ALA A 57 -3.84 -17.60 -8.63
C ALA A 57 -4.92 -17.73 -7.54
N SER A 58 -4.85 -16.83 -6.57
CA SER A 58 -5.77 -16.78 -5.44
C SER A 58 -6.25 -15.36 -5.16
N ILE A 59 -7.50 -15.25 -4.73
CA ILE A 59 -8.11 -14.03 -4.19
C ILE A 59 -8.29 -14.26 -2.69
N ARG A 60 -7.68 -13.42 -1.85
CA ARG A 60 -7.59 -13.66 -0.39
C ARG A 60 -7.97 -12.45 0.43
N ILE A 61 -8.68 -12.67 1.54
CA ILE A 61 -8.99 -11.66 2.54
C ILE A 61 -8.32 -12.01 3.87
N TYR A 62 -7.61 -11.04 4.41
CA TYR A 62 -6.93 -11.10 5.71
C TYR A 62 -7.54 -10.08 6.67
N ASN A 63 -7.54 -10.40 7.95
CA ASN A 63 -7.81 -9.43 9.01
C ASN A 63 -6.56 -8.55 9.20
N SER A 64 -6.73 -7.23 9.23
CA SER A 64 -5.60 -6.29 9.37
C SER A 64 -5.04 -6.21 10.79
N SER A 65 -5.76 -6.71 11.80
CA SER A 65 -5.42 -6.70 13.23
C SER A 65 -4.28 -7.67 13.57
N ASP A 66 -4.34 -8.85 12.98
CA ASP A 66 -3.55 -10.04 13.35
C ASP A 66 -2.89 -10.68 12.12
N GLY A 67 -3.32 -10.32 10.91
CA GLY A 67 -2.85 -10.88 9.64
C GLY A 67 -3.50 -12.22 9.29
N LEU A 68 -4.48 -12.71 10.06
CA LEU A 68 -5.06 -14.03 9.85
C LEU A 68 -5.91 -14.08 8.58
N LEU A 69 -5.75 -15.16 7.82
CA LEU A 69 -6.54 -15.45 6.62
C LEU A 69 -7.99 -15.76 7.00
N LYS A 70 -8.94 -14.93 6.54
CA LYS A 70 -10.38 -15.12 6.75
C LYS A 70 -11.05 -15.85 5.59
N TRP A 71 -10.58 -15.62 4.37
CA TRP A 71 -11.17 -16.20 3.15
C TRP A 71 -10.12 -16.33 2.05
N ASP A 72 -10.23 -17.40 1.25
CA ASP A 72 -9.35 -17.73 0.14
C ASP A 72 -10.18 -18.37 -0.97
N TYR A 73 -10.00 -17.91 -2.20
CA TYR A 73 -10.65 -18.42 -3.39
C TYR A 73 -9.60 -18.67 -4.49
N GLU A 74 -9.51 -19.93 -4.92
CA GLU A 74 -8.56 -20.38 -5.94
C GLU A 74 -9.15 -20.19 -7.34
N VAL A 75 -8.39 -19.57 -8.24
CA VAL A 75 -8.89 -19.08 -9.52
C VAL A 75 -8.44 -20.02 -10.65
N GLY A 76 -9.27 -21.03 -10.92
CA GLY A 76 -9.18 -21.89 -12.09
C GLY A 76 -7.99 -22.85 -12.14
N SER A 77 -7.96 -23.68 -13.18
CA SER A 77 -7.00 -24.77 -13.34
C SER A 77 -5.76 -24.36 -14.13
N ALA A 78 -4.77 -23.80 -13.42
CA ALA A 78 -3.45 -23.37 -13.90
C ALA A 78 -3.43 -22.21 -14.91
N PHE A 79 -2.30 -21.47 -14.93
CA PHE A 79 -2.01 -20.38 -15.88
C PHE A 79 -3.07 -19.26 -15.98
N LEU A 80 -3.65 -18.88 -14.83
CA LEU A 80 -4.39 -17.62 -14.66
C LEU A 80 -3.71 -16.79 -13.58
N CYS A 81 -3.39 -15.53 -13.86
CA CYS A 81 -3.08 -14.50 -12.87
C CYS A 81 -4.35 -13.77 -12.39
N ILE A 82 -4.35 -13.25 -11.16
CA ILE A 82 -5.21 -12.10 -10.82
C ILE A 82 -4.39 -10.83 -10.99
N MET A 83 -4.90 -9.92 -11.83
CA MET A 83 -4.19 -8.69 -12.21
C MET A 83 -4.61 -7.48 -11.38
N GLY A 84 -5.88 -7.42 -10.96
CA GLY A 84 -6.41 -6.34 -10.13
C GLY A 84 -7.50 -6.81 -9.19
N VAL A 85 -7.52 -6.28 -7.97
CA VAL A 85 -8.58 -6.51 -6.96
C VAL A 85 -9.09 -5.20 -6.39
N ALA A 86 -10.41 -5.09 -6.19
CA ALA A 86 -11.05 -3.92 -5.61
C ALA A 86 -12.26 -4.33 -4.73
N PHE A 87 -12.49 -3.55 -3.68
CA PHE A 87 -13.82 -3.46 -3.06
C PHE A 87 -14.64 -2.36 -3.74
N SER A 88 -15.96 -2.52 -3.73
CA SER A 88 -16.90 -1.42 -3.92
C SER A 88 -16.79 -0.40 -2.78
N SER A 89 -17.23 0.85 -2.97
CA SER A 89 -17.10 1.93 -1.96
C SER A 89 -17.83 1.61 -0.65
N ASN A 90 -18.92 0.85 -0.72
CA ASN A 90 -19.70 0.32 0.40
C ASN A 90 -19.28 -1.10 0.85
N SER A 91 -18.22 -1.67 0.26
CA SER A 91 -17.77 -3.07 0.43
C SER A 91 -18.82 -4.17 0.17
N GLN A 92 -19.97 -3.87 -0.44
CA GLN A 92 -20.99 -4.86 -0.83
C GLN A 92 -20.49 -5.85 -1.88
N TYR A 93 -19.59 -5.42 -2.77
CA TYR A 93 -18.99 -6.25 -3.80
C TYR A 93 -17.48 -6.29 -3.67
N ILE A 94 -16.91 -7.45 -3.96
CA ILE A 94 -15.51 -7.58 -4.38
C ILE A 94 -15.51 -7.78 -5.88
N VAL A 95 -14.64 -7.07 -6.57
CA VAL A 95 -14.48 -7.11 -8.02
C VAL A 95 -13.02 -7.37 -8.32
N THR A 96 -12.75 -8.44 -9.07
CA THR A 96 -11.39 -8.82 -9.47
C THR A 96 -11.33 -9.05 -10.97
N ILE A 97 -10.19 -8.72 -11.58
CA ILE A 97 -9.91 -9.03 -12.98
C ILE A 97 -8.79 -10.05 -13.07
N GLU A 98 -9.04 -11.12 -13.81
CA GLU A 98 -8.04 -12.14 -14.15
C GLU A 98 -7.31 -11.80 -15.46
N GLU A 99 -6.24 -12.54 -15.72
CA GLU A 99 -5.31 -12.36 -16.82
C GLU A 99 -5.95 -12.14 -18.19
N PHE A 100 -6.87 -13.01 -18.63
CA PHE A 100 -7.58 -12.90 -19.90
C PHE A 100 -8.73 -11.86 -19.87
N GLY A 101 -8.85 -11.09 -18.80
CA GLY A 101 -9.74 -9.94 -18.69
C GLY A 101 -11.19 -10.28 -18.38
N ASN A 102 -11.53 -11.48 -17.94
CA ASN A 102 -12.81 -11.77 -17.31
C ASN A 102 -12.87 -11.06 -15.94
N ILE A 103 -14.06 -10.58 -15.57
CA ILE A 103 -14.31 -9.92 -14.27
C ILE A 103 -15.06 -10.90 -13.38
N LEU A 104 -14.45 -11.34 -12.27
CA LEU A 104 -15.17 -12.09 -11.25
C LEU A 104 -15.77 -11.10 -10.25
N ILE A 105 -17.07 -11.20 -10.03
CA ILE A 105 -17.82 -10.36 -9.08
C ILE A 105 -18.30 -11.25 -7.93
N PHE A 106 -17.97 -10.89 -6.70
CA PHE A 106 -18.40 -11.57 -5.49
C PHE A 106 -19.32 -10.67 -4.67
N ASN A 107 -20.41 -11.23 -4.14
CA ASN A 107 -21.20 -10.60 -3.09
C ASN A 107 -20.45 -10.75 -1.76
N ASN A 108 -20.20 -9.63 -1.08
CA ASN A 108 -19.43 -9.52 0.16
C ASN A 108 -20.28 -8.96 1.34
N SER A 109 -21.61 -8.95 1.21
CA SER A 109 -22.53 -8.62 2.32
C SER A 109 -22.79 -9.79 3.29
N GLY A 110 -22.31 -10.99 2.98
CA GLY A 110 -22.44 -12.18 3.83
C GLY A 110 -21.30 -12.34 4.85
N LEU A 111 -21.30 -13.46 5.57
CA LEU A 111 -20.21 -13.84 6.48
C LEU A 111 -18.85 -14.03 5.76
N LEU A 112 -18.92 -14.56 4.53
CA LEU A 112 -17.82 -14.76 3.60
C LEU A 112 -18.27 -14.31 2.20
N PRO A 113 -17.34 -13.88 1.32
CA PRO A 113 -17.68 -13.61 -0.07
C PRO A 113 -18.15 -14.87 -0.82
N VAL A 114 -19.13 -14.68 -1.70
CA VAL A 114 -19.67 -15.71 -2.59
C VAL A 114 -19.68 -15.18 -4.02
N ILE A 115 -19.22 -15.97 -4.99
CA ILE A 115 -19.24 -15.56 -6.39
C ILE A 115 -20.69 -15.31 -6.85
N LYS A 116 -20.90 -14.15 -7.48
CA LYS A 116 -22.20 -13.66 -7.94
C LYS A 116 -22.31 -13.79 -9.46
N ASP A 117 -21.27 -13.41 -10.18
CA ASP A 117 -21.24 -13.36 -11.64
C ASP A 117 -19.79 -13.42 -12.17
N THR A 118 -19.61 -13.76 -13.44
CA THR A 118 -18.34 -13.68 -14.16
C THR A 118 -18.55 -13.06 -15.53
N ILE A 119 -18.14 -11.79 -15.68
CA ILE A 119 -18.32 -11.03 -16.92
C ILE A 119 -17.16 -11.33 -17.88
N THR A 120 -17.42 -12.08 -18.95
CA THR A 120 -16.46 -12.25 -20.05
C THR A 120 -16.39 -10.99 -20.89
N THR A 121 -15.28 -10.24 -20.80
CA THR A 121 -15.19 -8.94 -21.46
C THR A 121 -14.86 -8.99 -22.95
N ASN A 122 -14.54 -10.18 -23.49
CA ASN A 122 -13.98 -10.35 -24.85
C ASN A 122 -12.78 -9.43 -25.09
N THR A 123 -11.78 -9.58 -24.23
CA THR A 123 -10.51 -8.86 -24.24
C THR A 123 -9.38 -9.89 -24.29
N SER A 124 -8.25 -9.56 -24.89
CA SER A 124 -7.08 -10.46 -24.97
C SER A 124 -6.32 -10.58 -23.64
N TYR A 125 -6.34 -9.53 -22.82
CA TYR A 125 -5.68 -9.46 -21.52
C TYR A 125 -6.24 -8.26 -20.72
N GLY A 126 -6.47 -8.41 -19.42
CA GLY A 126 -6.99 -7.35 -18.54
C GLY A 126 -5.95 -6.89 -17.51
N PHE A 127 -5.64 -5.59 -17.46
CA PHE A 127 -4.57 -5.08 -16.57
C PHE A 127 -5.07 -4.54 -15.23
N ALA A 128 -6.20 -3.84 -15.23
CA ALA A 128 -6.74 -3.20 -14.03
C ALA A 128 -8.26 -3.08 -14.09
N THR A 129 -8.88 -2.98 -12.91
CA THR A 129 -10.32 -2.81 -12.73
C THR A 129 -10.60 -1.82 -11.60
N CYS A 130 -11.68 -1.05 -11.72
CA CYS A 130 -12.17 -0.18 -10.65
C CYS A 130 -13.71 -0.11 -10.63
N VAL A 131 -14.28 0.01 -9.43
CA VAL A 131 -15.72 0.17 -9.22
C VAL A 131 -16.08 1.66 -9.18
N SER A 132 -17.24 2.05 -9.74
CA SER A 132 -17.76 3.41 -9.63
C SER A 132 -18.16 3.75 -8.19
N PRO A 133 -18.08 5.02 -7.75
CA PRO A 133 -18.45 5.40 -6.38
C PRO A 133 -19.89 5.05 -5.98
N ASP A 134 -20.80 5.00 -6.97
CA ASP A 134 -22.20 4.58 -6.85
C ASP A 134 -22.41 3.05 -6.72
N ASN A 135 -21.34 2.26 -6.82
CA ASN A 135 -21.32 0.78 -6.75
C ASN A 135 -22.07 0.03 -7.84
N SER A 136 -22.56 0.72 -8.87
CA SER A 136 -23.33 0.12 -9.96
C SER A 136 -22.50 -0.35 -11.15
N LYS A 137 -21.26 0.14 -11.33
CA LYS A 137 -20.46 -0.08 -12.55
C LYS A 137 -19.05 -0.55 -12.23
N VAL A 138 -18.53 -1.43 -13.06
CA VAL A 138 -17.10 -1.80 -13.10
C VAL A 138 -16.49 -1.30 -14.40
N ALA A 139 -15.33 -0.64 -14.32
CA ALA A 139 -14.57 -0.20 -15.48
C ALA A 139 -13.22 -0.94 -15.56
N VAL A 140 -12.85 -1.37 -16.75
CA VAL A 140 -11.70 -2.25 -17.04
C VAL A 140 -10.73 -1.60 -18.02
N ALA A 141 -9.44 -1.72 -17.72
CA ALA A 141 -8.32 -1.36 -18.58
C ALA A 141 -7.88 -2.57 -19.43
N CYS A 142 -7.96 -2.44 -20.76
CA CYS A 142 -7.77 -3.54 -21.71
C CYS A 142 -6.44 -3.45 -22.49
N SER A 143 -5.83 -4.61 -22.77
CA SER A 143 -4.63 -4.71 -23.64
C SER A 143 -4.85 -4.36 -25.12
N ASN A 144 -6.09 -4.22 -25.59
CA ASN A 144 -6.39 -3.78 -26.95
C ASN A 144 -6.60 -2.25 -27.07
N GLY A 145 -6.06 -1.47 -26.14
CA GLY A 145 -6.14 0.00 -26.14
C GLY A 145 -7.49 0.58 -25.75
N LYS A 146 -8.38 -0.26 -25.19
CA LYS A 146 -9.75 0.11 -24.84
C LYS A 146 -9.96 0.27 -23.33
N VAL A 147 -10.98 1.05 -22.98
CA VAL A 147 -11.65 0.95 -21.68
C VAL A 147 -13.05 0.40 -21.91
N LYS A 148 -13.49 -0.54 -21.08
CA LYS A 148 -14.84 -1.12 -21.11
C LYS A 148 -15.51 -0.94 -19.75
N ILE A 149 -16.79 -0.59 -19.74
CA ILE A 149 -17.57 -0.34 -18.52
C ILE A 149 -18.82 -1.22 -18.54
N TYR A 150 -19.01 -2.00 -17.49
CA TYR A 150 -20.11 -2.94 -17.32
C TYR A 150 -20.96 -2.61 -16.10
N ASP A 151 -22.22 -3.00 -16.15
CA ASP A 151 -23.13 -2.96 -15.00
C ASP A 151 -22.89 -4.15 -14.07
N ILE A 152 -22.72 -3.88 -12.76
CA ILE A 152 -22.40 -4.88 -11.73
C ILE A 152 -23.62 -5.74 -11.37
N LEU A 153 -24.85 -5.34 -11.72
CA LEU A 153 -26.07 -6.09 -11.42
C LEU A 153 -26.45 -7.08 -12.51
N THR A 154 -26.18 -6.74 -13.77
CA THR A 154 -26.67 -7.43 -14.98
C THR A 154 -25.56 -7.99 -15.88
N GLY A 155 -24.30 -7.63 -15.64
CA GLY A 155 -23.16 -8.05 -16.46
C GLY A 155 -23.06 -7.37 -17.83
N VAL A 156 -24.00 -6.47 -18.16
CA VAL A 156 -24.12 -5.85 -19.49
C VAL A 156 -23.07 -4.76 -19.70
N LEU A 157 -22.48 -4.72 -20.90
CA LEU A 157 -21.59 -3.65 -21.35
C LEU A 157 -22.39 -2.34 -21.53
N ILE A 158 -22.12 -1.35 -20.67
CA ILE A 158 -22.71 0.00 -20.73
C ILE A 158 -21.97 0.87 -21.77
N LYS A 159 -20.64 0.76 -21.82
CA LYS A 159 -19.79 1.66 -22.61
C LYS A 159 -18.49 0.98 -23.02
N GLU A 160 -18.08 1.17 -24.26
CA GLU A 160 -16.70 0.98 -24.71
C GLU A 160 -16.11 2.33 -25.11
N ILE A 161 -14.90 2.64 -24.64
CA ILE A 161 -14.06 3.72 -25.13
C ILE A 161 -13.01 3.06 -26.04
N SER A 162 -13.36 2.91 -27.31
CA SER A 162 -12.65 2.04 -28.26
C SER A 162 -11.24 2.51 -28.65
N ASN A 163 -10.93 3.79 -28.41
CA ASN A 163 -9.64 4.43 -28.71
C ASN A 163 -9.07 5.10 -27.44
N ALA A 164 -9.09 4.40 -26.30
CA ALA A 164 -8.62 4.97 -25.04
C ALA A 164 -7.11 5.27 -25.11
N HIS A 165 -6.29 4.29 -25.48
CA HIS A 165 -4.84 4.43 -25.68
C HIS A 165 -4.41 3.74 -27.00
N SER A 166 -3.30 4.20 -27.60
CA SER A 166 -2.78 3.61 -28.85
C SER A 166 -1.99 2.31 -28.64
N SER A 167 -1.87 1.90 -27.39
CA SER A 167 -1.27 0.66 -26.89
C SER A 167 -2.07 0.24 -25.65
N TRP A 168 -1.59 -0.75 -24.89
CA TRP A 168 -2.24 -1.29 -23.71
C TRP A 168 -2.74 -0.21 -22.73
N VAL A 169 -4.01 -0.28 -22.30
CA VAL A 169 -4.46 0.47 -21.12
C VAL A 169 -4.06 -0.34 -19.91
N THR A 170 -3.14 0.20 -19.11
CA THR A 170 -2.52 -0.49 -17.97
C THR A 170 -3.25 -0.22 -16.67
N THR A 171 -3.97 0.91 -16.57
CA THR A 171 -4.57 1.36 -15.31
C THR A 171 -5.80 2.24 -15.53
N ILE A 172 -6.72 2.21 -14.57
CA ILE A 172 -7.98 2.96 -14.60
C ILE A 172 -8.45 3.32 -13.18
N ALA A 173 -9.08 4.49 -13.04
CA ALA A 173 -9.76 4.94 -11.82
C ALA A 173 -10.98 5.80 -12.16
N TYR A 174 -12.00 5.80 -11.29
CA TYR A 174 -13.01 6.86 -11.24
C TYR A 174 -12.52 8.03 -10.38
N SER A 175 -13.04 9.24 -10.62
CA SER A 175 -13.00 10.32 -9.63
C SER A 175 -13.90 9.98 -8.43
N PHE A 176 -13.56 10.45 -7.23
CA PHE A 176 -14.35 10.21 -6.01
C PHE A 176 -15.81 10.70 -6.11
N ASN A 177 -16.06 11.75 -6.90
CA ASN A 177 -17.40 12.25 -7.20
C ASN A 177 -18.12 11.52 -8.36
N GLY A 178 -17.47 10.55 -9.02
CA GLY A 178 -18.04 9.75 -10.12
C GLY A 178 -18.22 10.48 -11.47
N VAL A 179 -17.87 11.76 -11.57
CA VAL A 179 -18.11 12.60 -12.76
C VAL A 179 -17.08 12.37 -13.87
N SER A 180 -15.90 11.85 -13.54
CA SER A 180 -14.80 11.62 -14.48
C SER A 180 -14.19 10.23 -14.34
N ILE A 181 -13.61 9.74 -15.43
CA ILE A 181 -12.80 8.52 -15.47
C ILE A 181 -11.38 8.93 -15.85
N VAL A 182 -10.38 8.26 -15.30
CA VAL A 182 -8.96 8.45 -15.61
C VAL A 182 -8.37 7.13 -16.05
N SER A 183 -7.62 7.12 -17.15
CA SER A 183 -6.89 5.96 -17.63
C SER A 183 -5.42 6.28 -17.87
N GLY A 184 -4.57 5.26 -17.77
CA GLY A 184 -3.15 5.31 -18.16
C GLY A 184 -2.80 4.11 -19.02
N GLY A 185 -1.76 4.23 -19.84
CA GLY A 185 -1.34 3.16 -20.73
C GLY A 185 0.12 3.17 -21.15
N SER A 186 0.47 2.19 -21.99
CA SER A 186 1.77 2.03 -22.66
C SER A 186 1.90 2.93 -23.90
N ASP A 187 1.25 4.10 -23.89
CA ASP A 187 1.46 5.23 -24.82
C ASP A 187 2.07 6.46 -24.09
N ASP A 188 2.56 6.23 -22.87
CA ASP A 188 3.11 7.20 -21.90
C ASP A 188 2.13 8.31 -21.50
N LYS A 189 0.82 8.16 -21.78
CA LYS A 189 -0.20 9.16 -21.47
C LYS A 189 -1.06 8.74 -20.29
N VAL A 190 -1.46 9.74 -19.53
CA VAL A 190 -2.68 9.70 -18.72
C VAL A 190 -3.78 10.44 -19.49
N LYS A 191 -5.01 9.95 -19.45
CA LYS A 191 -6.16 10.55 -20.14
C LYS A 191 -7.33 10.69 -19.18
N ILE A 192 -7.99 11.85 -19.25
CA ILE A 192 -9.11 12.22 -18.38
C ILE A 192 -10.36 12.31 -19.25
N TRP A 193 -11.39 11.56 -18.87
CA TRP A 193 -12.66 11.41 -19.59
C TRP A 193 -13.81 11.91 -18.71
N ASP A 194 -14.93 12.32 -19.31
CA ASP A 194 -16.20 12.35 -18.55
C ASP A 194 -16.73 10.93 -18.30
N VAL A 195 -17.73 10.81 -17.42
CA VAL A 195 -18.41 9.53 -17.15
C VAL A 195 -19.15 8.94 -18.37
N ASN A 196 -19.35 9.72 -19.44
CA ASN A 196 -19.93 9.26 -20.70
C ASN A 196 -18.88 8.68 -21.66
N GLY A 197 -17.59 8.78 -21.34
CA GLY A 197 -16.47 8.32 -22.17
C GLY A 197 -15.94 9.35 -23.18
N ASN A 198 -16.32 10.63 -23.06
CA ASN A 198 -15.77 11.72 -23.87
C ASN A 198 -14.40 12.13 -23.32
N LEU A 199 -13.38 12.21 -24.18
CA LEU A 199 -12.05 12.69 -23.79
C LEU A 199 -12.10 14.19 -23.46
N LYS A 200 -11.66 14.55 -22.25
CA LYS A 200 -11.41 15.94 -21.87
C LYS A 200 -9.97 16.33 -22.15
N TYR A 201 -9.02 15.59 -21.56
CA TYR A 201 -7.60 15.99 -21.51
C TYR A 201 -6.64 14.83 -21.73
N VAL A 202 -5.50 15.13 -22.38
CA VAL A 202 -4.37 14.21 -22.58
C VAL A 202 -3.16 14.73 -21.81
N CYS A 203 -2.88 14.12 -20.68
CA CYS A 203 -1.75 14.45 -19.81
C CYS A 203 -0.47 13.81 -20.39
N SER A 204 0.37 14.63 -21.02
CA SER A 204 1.68 14.22 -21.56
C SER A 204 2.82 14.70 -20.66
N GLY A 205 3.81 13.83 -20.39
CA GLY A 205 5.00 14.22 -19.62
C GLY A 205 5.71 13.09 -18.86
N HIS A 206 5.16 11.87 -18.86
CA HIS A 206 5.91 10.63 -18.59
C HIS A 206 6.73 10.21 -19.82
N ALA A 207 7.74 9.38 -19.60
CA ALA A 207 8.69 8.91 -20.61
C ALA A 207 8.77 7.37 -20.74
N ALA A 208 7.83 6.66 -20.10
CA ALA A 208 7.58 5.23 -20.23
C ALA A 208 6.16 4.92 -19.70
N ASP A 209 5.71 3.66 -19.83
CA ASP A 209 4.32 3.26 -19.53
C ASP A 209 3.84 3.77 -18.17
N ILE A 210 2.60 4.27 -18.14
CA ILE A 210 1.90 4.50 -16.87
C ILE A 210 1.66 3.15 -16.19
N THR A 211 1.90 3.07 -14.89
CA THR A 211 1.70 1.85 -14.08
C THR A 211 0.42 1.92 -13.27
N GLN A 212 0.14 3.08 -12.66
CA GLN A 212 -1.06 3.26 -11.86
C GLN A 212 -1.54 4.72 -11.86
N VAL A 213 -2.87 4.91 -11.84
CA VAL A 213 -3.52 6.22 -11.64
C VAL A 213 -4.41 6.23 -10.39
N ARG A 214 -4.55 7.41 -9.80
CA ARG A 214 -5.48 7.74 -8.70
C ARG A 214 -6.03 9.15 -8.89
N VAL A 215 -7.19 9.43 -8.30
CA VAL A 215 -7.75 10.79 -8.16
C VAL A 215 -7.75 11.14 -6.68
N THR A 216 -7.43 12.37 -6.31
CA THR A 216 -7.46 12.80 -4.90
C THR A 216 -8.90 12.83 -4.33
N PRO A 217 -9.10 12.60 -3.02
CA PRO A 217 -10.43 12.61 -2.39
C PRO A 217 -11.23 13.91 -2.58
N ASP A 218 -10.53 15.04 -2.71
CA ASP A 218 -11.11 16.36 -2.98
C ASP A 218 -11.49 16.57 -4.45
N ASN A 219 -11.12 15.65 -5.35
CA ASN A 219 -11.28 15.73 -6.80
C ASN A 219 -10.58 16.94 -7.46
N ASN A 220 -9.46 17.42 -6.89
CA ASN A 220 -8.65 18.46 -7.53
C ASN A 220 -7.56 17.90 -8.46
N PHE A 221 -6.97 16.75 -8.12
CA PHE A 221 -5.79 16.22 -8.82
C PHE A 221 -5.93 14.78 -9.28
N VAL A 222 -5.27 14.48 -10.40
CA VAL A 222 -4.88 13.13 -10.81
C VAL A 222 -3.43 12.89 -10.37
N ILE A 223 -3.16 11.73 -9.79
CA ILE A 223 -1.82 11.25 -9.49
C ILE A 223 -1.53 10.06 -10.40
N SER A 224 -0.33 10.01 -11.00
CA SER A 224 0.11 8.89 -11.83
C SER A 224 1.52 8.44 -11.49
N SER A 225 1.78 7.14 -11.52
CA SER A 225 3.11 6.53 -11.50
C SER A 225 3.44 5.92 -12.86
N ALA A 226 4.73 5.78 -13.17
CA ALA A 226 5.17 5.17 -14.42
C ALA A 226 6.45 4.35 -14.27
N LYS A 227 6.78 3.59 -15.33
CA LYS A 227 8.04 2.86 -15.47
C LYS A 227 9.27 3.77 -15.52
N ASP A 228 9.10 5.07 -15.77
CA ASP A 228 10.18 6.07 -15.76
C ASP A 228 10.72 6.43 -14.36
N GLY A 229 10.19 5.81 -13.30
CA GLY A 229 10.62 6.03 -11.91
C GLY A 229 10.06 7.31 -11.28
N THR A 230 9.18 8.02 -11.97
CA THR A 230 8.56 9.26 -11.46
C THR A 230 7.10 9.07 -11.08
N ILE A 231 6.61 9.98 -10.23
CA ILE A 231 5.20 10.19 -9.95
C ILE A 231 4.84 11.60 -10.44
N LYS A 232 3.68 11.79 -11.06
CA LYS A 232 3.22 13.09 -11.55
C LYS A 232 1.86 13.45 -10.98
N VAL A 233 1.70 14.75 -10.73
CA VAL A 233 0.47 15.37 -10.22
C VAL A 233 -0.07 16.27 -11.33
N TRP A 234 -1.32 16.07 -11.71
CA TRP A 234 -2.01 16.81 -12.77
C TRP A 234 -3.29 17.43 -12.21
N ASP A 235 -3.64 18.65 -12.63
CA ASP A 235 -4.95 19.23 -12.32
C ASP A 235 -6.03 18.53 -13.18
N ILE A 236 -7.05 17.98 -12.54
CA ILE A 236 -8.07 17.18 -13.23
C ILE A 236 -8.97 18.03 -14.15
N ASN A 237 -9.01 19.34 -13.93
CA ASN A 237 -9.91 20.28 -14.60
C ASN A 237 -9.34 20.87 -15.89
N ASN A 238 -8.04 20.67 -16.16
CA ASN A 238 -7.36 21.13 -17.39
C ASN A 238 -6.27 20.16 -17.91
N GLY A 239 -5.90 19.12 -17.15
CA GLY A 239 -4.87 18.15 -17.52
C GLY A 239 -3.42 18.67 -17.47
N MET A 240 -3.19 19.85 -16.89
CA MET A 240 -1.84 20.44 -16.79
C MET A 240 -1.00 19.72 -15.75
N LEU A 241 0.29 19.52 -16.05
CA LEU A 241 1.28 18.99 -15.12
C LEU A 241 1.58 20.03 -14.04
N ILE A 242 1.19 19.72 -12.80
CA ILE A 242 1.43 20.57 -11.62
C ILE A 242 2.78 20.22 -10.97
N ARG A 243 3.14 18.94 -10.93
CA ARG A 243 4.38 18.47 -10.29
C ARG A 243 4.89 17.18 -10.91
N THR A 244 6.21 17.06 -11.06
CA THR A 244 6.90 15.76 -11.14
C THR A 244 7.62 15.52 -9.82
N ILE A 245 7.50 14.32 -9.28
CA ILE A 245 8.13 13.83 -8.06
C ILE A 245 9.10 12.72 -8.48
N SER A 246 10.33 12.77 -7.98
CA SER A 246 11.42 11.86 -8.35
C SER A 246 12.22 11.47 -7.11
N GLY A 247 12.77 10.25 -7.09
CA GLY A 247 13.54 9.74 -5.95
C GLY A 247 13.47 8.22 -5.77
N HIS A 248 12.54 7.54 -6.47
CA HIS A 248 12.69 6.12 -6.77
C HIS A 248 13.78 5.90 -7.84
N THR A 249 14.48 4.76 -7.78
CA THR A 249 15.58 4.41 -8.70
C THR A 249 15.23 3.30 -9.67
N GLY A 250 14.00 2.78 -9.60
CA GLY A 250 13.39 1.89 -10.58
C GLY A 250 11.93 2.28 -10.83
N SER A 251 11.26 1.53 -11.69
CA SER A 251 9.83 1.72 -12.02
C SER A 251 8.97 1.81 -10.76
N VAL A 252 8.19 2.89 -10.64
CA VAL A 252 7.16 2.99 -9.60
C VAL A 252 5.98 2.14 -10.06
N ASN A 253 5.72 1.03 -9.37
CA ASN A 253 4.76 0.02 -9.82
C ASN A 253 3.33 0.34 -9.36
N GLY A 254 3.18 1.00 -8.21
CA GLY A 254 1.88 1.39 -7.68
C GLY A 254 1.95 2.64 -6.79
N ILE A 255 0.79 3.29 -6.65
CA ILE A 255 0.57 4.48 -5.82
C ILE A 255 -0.80 4.41 -5.16
N ASP A 256 -0.90 4.99 -3.96
CA ASP A 256 -2.18 5.28 -3.32
C ASP A 256 -2.14 6.60 -2.55
N ILE A 257 -3.30 7.16 -2.24
CA ILE A 257 -3.44 8.50 -1.63
C ILE A 257 -3.99 8.36 -0.21
N SER A 258 -3.41 9.10 0.73
CA SER A 258 -3.92 9.13 2.10
C SER A 258 -5.37 9.61 2.14
N PRO A 259 -6.25 9.06 3.01
CA PRO A 259 -7.67 9.44 3.04
C PRO A 259 -7.94 10.93 3.30
N ASN A 260 -6.99 11.64 3.92
CA ASN A 260 -7.06 13.09 4.12
C ASN A 260 -6.60 13.94 2.90
N GLY A 261 -6.22 13.29 1.79
CA GLY A 261 -5.80 13.91 0.54
C GLY A 261 -4.41 14.57 0.54
N LYS A 262 -3.61 14.46 1.61
CA LYS A 262 -2.37 15.25 1.76
C LYS A 262 -1.08 14.53 1.40
N MET A 263 -1.09 13.20 1.30
CA MET A 263 0.11 12.39 1.14
C MET A 263 -0.08 11.32 0.06
N ILE A 264 0.99 11.02 -0.67
CA ILE A 264 1.05 9.90 -1.62
C ILE A 264 1.89 8.80 -0.97
N ALA A 265 1.44 7.55 -1.03
CA ALA A 265 2.29 6.38 -0.84
C ALA A 265 2.62 5.77 -2.19
N SER A 266 3.84 5.28 -2.37
CA SER A 266 4.28 4.61 -3.61
C SER A 266 5.05 3.32 -3.31
N ALA A 267 5.01 2.38 -4.26
CA ALA A 267 5.77 1.13 -4.25
C ALA A 267 6.58 0.98 -5.55
N SER A 268 7.80 0.45 -5.47
CA SER A 268 8.75 0.46 -6.58
C SER A 268 9.50 -0.87 -6.80
N SER A 269 9.99 -1.01 -8.03
CA SER A 269 10.92 -2.05 -8.45
C SER A 269 12.31 -1.92 -7.80
N ASP A 270 12.64 -0.78 -7.21
CA ASP A 270 13.83 -0.61 -6.36
C ASP A 270 13.74 -1.28 -4.97
N SER A 271 12.66 -2.04 -4.72
CA SER A 271 12.35 -2.73 -3.45
C SER A 271 12.03 -1.79 -2.28
N SER A 272 11.79 -0.50 -2.52
CA SER A 272 11.29 0.44 -1.53
C SER A 272 9.85 0.88 -1.78
N CYS A 273 9.20 1.28 -0.70
CA CYS A 273 8.04 2.15 -0.70
C CYS A 273 8.44 3.53 -0.17
N LYS A 274 7.78 4.58 -0.65
CA LYS A 274 8.00 5.96 -0.21
C LYS A 274 6.69 6.65 0.15
N ILE A 275 6.79 7.60 1.07
CA ILE A 275 5.71 8.52 1.44
C ILE A 275 6.12 9.93 1.02
N TRP A 276 5.22 10.65 0.36
CA TRP A 276 5.45 11.98 -0.17
C TRP A 276 4.39 12.96 0.33
N ASN A 277 4.77 14.21 0.56
CA ASN A 277 3.82 15.32 0.72
C ASN A 277 3.27 15.69 -0.67
N LEU A 278 1.95 15.65 -0.86
CA LEU A 278 1.33 15.99 -2.15
C LEU A 278 1.59 17.45 -2.56
N SER A 279 1.60 18.35 -1.58
CA SER A 279 1.60 19.80 -1.85
C SER A 279 2.91 20.31 -2.47
N ASP A 280 4.07 19.80 -2.03
CA ASP A 280 5.41 20.21 -2.49
C ASP A 280 6.21 19.08 -3.17
N GLY A 281 5.80 17.81 -3.01
CA GLY A 281 6.50 16.63 -3.53
C GLY A 281 7.70 16.17 -2.69
N THR A 282 7.88 16.70 -1.48
CA THR A 282 8.96 16.27 -0.58
C THR A 282 8.79 14.81 -0.17
N GLU A 283 9.89 14.05 -0.17
CA GLU A 283 9.90 12.74 0.45
C GLU A 283 9.82 12.90 1.97
N LEU A 284 8.81 12.30 2.58
CA LEU A 284 8.63 12.25 4.03
C LEU A 284 9.30 11.00 4.60
N SER A 285 9.20 9.85 3.93
CA SER A 285 9.78 8.60 4.43
C SER A 285 10.07 7.58 3.31
N THR A 286 11.11 6.77 3.51
CA THR A 286 11.37 5.53 2.77
C THR A 286 11.21 4.34 3.72
N PHE A 287 10.57 3.27 3.25
CA PHE A 287 10.38 2.00 3.97
C PHE A 287 10.37 0.82 2.98
N GLY A 288 10.33 -0.42 3.48
CA GLY A 288 10.35 -1.62 2.64
C GLY A 288 10.90 -2.84 3.38
N VAL A 289 10.75 -4.01 2.78
CA VAL A 289 11.27 -5.28 3.31
C VAL A 289 12.63 -5.55 2.68
N ARG A 290 13.67 -5.76 3.49
CA ARG A 290 14.98 -6.13 2.97
C ARG A 290 14.90 -7.51 2.30
N ASP A 291 15.44 -7.61 1.09
CA ASP A 291 15.43 -8.81 0.25
C ASP A 291 14.04 -9.29 -0.23
N SER A 292 13.00 -8.46 -0.23
CA SER A 292 11.70 -8.81 -0.86
C SER A 292 11.73 -8.85 -2.39
N GLY A 293 12.70 -8.16 -3.00
CA GLY A 293 12.61 -7.75 -4.40
C GLY A 293 11.51 -6.69 -4.60
N ALA A 294 11.16 -6.46 -5.86
CA ALA A 294 10.21 -5.44 -6.28
C ALA A 294 8.88 -5.51 -5.53
N ILE A 295 8.39 -4.34 -5.10
CA ILE A 295 7.08 -4.16 -4.50
C ILE A 295 6.14 -3.71 -5.63
N ASN A 296 5.12 -4.51 -5.94
CA ASN A 296 4.28 -4.30 -7.12
C ASN A 296 3.10 -3.37 -6.83
N THR A 297 2.54 -3.44 -5.62
CA THR A 297 1.25 -2.84 -5.27
C THR A 297 1.26 -2.25 -3.86
N ILE A 298 0.48 -1.20 -3.66
CA ILE A 298 0.31 -0.49 -2.39
C ILE A 298 -1.15 -0.01 -2.23
N ALA A 299 -1.66 -0.01 -1.00
CA ALA A 299 -2.96 0.54 -0.65
C ALA A 299 -2.90 1.18 0.75
N TRP A 300 -3.60 2.29 0.95
CA TRP A 300 -3.79 2.95 2.24
C TRP A 300 -5.13 2.51 2.86
N SER A 301 -5.20 2.33 4.17
CA SER A 301 -6.47 2.05 4.84
C SER A 301 -7.39 3.28 4.86
N PRO A 302 -8.72 3.14 4.72
CA PRO A 302 -9.67 4.27 4.73
C PRO A 302 -9.66 5.11 6.02
N ASN A 303 -9.32 4.50 7.15
CA ASN A 303 -9.12 5.17 8.44
C ASN A 303 -7.74 5.87 8.56
N GLY A 304 -6.90 5.78 7.54
CA GLY A 304 -5.58 6.41 7.44
C GLY A 304 -4.48 5.74 8.26
N ASN A 305 -4.78 4.73 9.07
CA ASN A 305 -3.87 4.20 10.10
C ASN A 305 -2.98 3.01 9.68
N LYS A 306 -3.12 2.51 8.46
CA LYS A 306 -2.28 1.45 7.89
C LYS A 306 -2.01 1.66 6.40
N ILE A 307 -0.93 1.06 5.93
CA ILE A 307 -0.67 0.79 4.51
C ILE A 307 -0.49 -0.73 4.35
N ALA A 308 -0.93 -1.29 3.23
CA ALA A 308 -0.65 -2.66 2.81
C ALA A 308 0.21 -2.63 1.55
N THR A 309 1.23 -3.50 1.47
CA THR A 309 2.09 -3.65 0.29
C THR A 309 2.18 -5.11 -0.12
N GLY A 310 2.19 -5.37 -1.43
CA GLY A 310 2.43 -6.70 -2.00
C GLY A 310 3.69 -6.74 -2.87
N ASN A 311 4.50 -7.80 -2.73
CA ASN A 311 5.79 -7.94 -3.41
C ASN A 311 5.90 -9.23 -4.26
N ARG A 312 7.04 -9.40 -4.96
CA ARG A 312 7.33 -10.57 -5.82
C ARG A 312 7.68 -11.87 -5.10
N ARG A 313 7.69 -11.92 -3.77
CA ARG A 313 8.03 -13.09 -2.93
C ARG A 313 6.86 -13.54 -2.03
N SER A 314 5.62 -13.26 -2.45
CA SER A 314 4.37 -13.49 -1.72
C SER A 314 4.11 -12.64 -0.47
N ASP A 315 5.03 -11.84 0.05
CA ASP A 315 4.71 -11.13 1.30
C ASP A 315 3.65 -10.05 1.05
N ILE A 316 2.55 -10.14 1.79
CA ILE A 316 1.75 -8.97 2.15
C ILE A 316 2.29 -8.46 3.48
N VAL A 317 2.63 -7.17 3.52
CA VAL A 317 3.08 -6.50 4.75
C VAL A 317 2.14 -5.34 5.06
N LEU A 318 1.70 -5.30 6.31
CA LEU A 318 0.93 -4.21 6.88
C LEU A 318 1.87 -3.28 7.65
N TRP A 319 1.74 -1.99 7.43
CA TRP A 319 2.60 -0.96 8.00
C TRP A 319 1.74 0.05 8.75
N SER A 320 2.05 0.34 10.02
CA SER A 320 1.24 1.25 10.84
C SER A 320 1.52 2.73 10.53
N VAL A 321 0.46 3.53 10.45
CA VAL A 321 0.46 4.93 9.99
C VAL A 321 -0.31 5.82 11.00
N PRO A 322 0.03 7.11 11.22
CA PRO A 322 1.25 7.78 10.76
C PRO A 322 2.48 7.02 11.26
N LEU A 323 3.46 6.87 10.37
CA LEU A 323 4.77 6.31 10.71
C LEU A 323 5.29 7.12 11.91
N ILE A 324 5.50 6.51 13.08
CA ILE A 324 5.33 7.24 14.33
C ILE A 324 6.40 8.33 14.48
N LEU A 325 5.91 9.57 14.59
CA LEU A 325 6.68 10.75 14.99
C LEU A 325 7.04 10.65 16.47
N GLY A 326 8.30 10.37 16.77
CA GLY A 326 8.85 10.57 18.10
C GLY A 326 9.10 12.06 18.36
N THR A 327 8.14 12.77 18.96
CA THR A 327 8.30 14.18 19.36
C THR A 327 8.15 14.32 20.87
N SER A 328 9.27 14.54 21.56
CA SER A 328 9.27 15.04 22.94
C SER A 328 8.83 16.51 22.97
N LYS A 329 7.96 16.87 23.92
CA LYS A 329 7.76 18.25 24.37
C LYS A 329 7.73 18.30 25.89
N ASP A 330 8.14 19.45 26.42
CA ASP A 330 8.76 19.54 27.72
C ASP A 330 7.77 19.64 28.90
N SER A 331 7.98 18.79 29.89
CA SER A 331 8.22 19.23 31.28
C SER A 331 9.02 18.13 32.00
N GLU A 332 9.79 18.51 33.01
CA GLU A 332 10.80 17.69 33.71
C GLU A 332 10.43 16.18 33.88
N TYR A 333 11.37 15.30 33.51
CA TYR A 333 11.24 13.82 33.47
C TYR A 333 10.27 13.24 32.42
N SER A 334 10.63 13.36 31.14
CA SER A 334 9.95 12.67 30.04
C SER A 334 10.30 11.17 29.98
N TYR A 335 9.36 10.30 30.34
CA TYR A 335 9.45 8.86 30.07
C TYR A 335 9.35 8.58 28.56
N LEU A 336 10.38 7.94 27.98
CA LEU A 336 10.37 7.55 26.56
C LEU A 336 9.61 6.23 26.36
N SER A 337 8.29 6.32 26.16
CA SER A 337 7.44 5.18 25.77
C SER A 337 7.66 4.79 24.30
N GLN A 338 8.84 4.24 23.98
CA GLN A 338 9.13 3.69 22.66
C GLN A 338 8.47 2.30 22.53
N LEU A 339 7.39 2.19 21.76
CA LEU A 339 6.95 0.87 21.28
C LEU A 339 8.04 0.28 20.38
N VAL A 340 8.61 -0.85 20.82
CA VAL A 340 9.61 -1.61 20.08
C VAL A 340 8.94 -2.86 19.51
N TYR A 341 8.55 -2.79 18.24
CA TYR A 341 8.24 -4.00 17.49
C TYR A 341 9.56 -4.65 17.06
N PRO A 342 9.83 -5.92 17.41
CA PRO A 342 11.04 -6.61 17.01
C PRO A 342 11.04 -6.81 15.49
N ASN A 343 12.01 -6.24 14.80
CA ASN A 343 12.19 -6.42 13.37
C ASN A 343 12.59 -7.90 13.09
N PRO A 344 11.79 -8.69 12.37
CA PRO A 344 12.06 -10.11 12.14
C PRO A 344 13.34 -10.36 11.29
N ALA A 345 13.87 -9.33 10.63
CA ALA A 345 15.14 -9.39 9.91
C ALA A 345 16.39 -9.08 10.76
N THR A 346 16.25 -8.85 12.08
CA THR A 346 17.40 -8.59 12.98
C THR A 346 17.20 -9.18 14.37
N ASP A 347 18.13 -10.05 14.80
CA ASP A 347 18.26 -10.61 16.16
C ASP A 347 18.41 -9.56 17.30
N TYR A 348 18.27 -8.25 17.05
CA TYR A 348 18.61 -7.22 18.03
C TYR A 348 17.66 -6.02 18.03
N ILE A 349 17.50 -5.44 19.22
CA ILE A 349 16.87 -4.13 19.41
C ILE A 349 17.98 -3.08 19.54
N LYS A 350 17.89 -2.02 18.72
CA LYS A 350 18.76 -0.84 18.84
C LYS A 350 18.03 0.28 19.57
N LEU A 351 18.38 0.46 20.84
CA LEU A 351 17.97 1.63 21.62
C LEU A 351 18.76 2.88 21.17
N SER A 352 18.31 4.07 21.57
CA SER A 352 19.11 5.29 21.39
C SER A 352 20.31 5.27 22.33
N SER A 353 21.47 5.76 21.88
CA SER A 353 22.64 5.98 22.75
C SER A 353 22.40 7.07 23.82
N GLN A 354 21.30 7.81 23.72
CA GLN A 354 20.82 8.78 24.71
C GLN A 354 19.80 8.19 25.71
N CYS A 355 19.42 6.91 25.56
CA CYS A 355 18.51 6.23 26.47
C CYS A 355 19.25 5.92 27.78
N ILE A 356 18.78 6.51 28.90
CA ILE A 356 19.38 6.35 30.24
C ILE A 356 18.75 5.15 30.98
N SER A 357 17.44 4.94 30.83
CA SER A 357 16.71 3.78 31.33
C SER A 357 15.64 3.35 30.33
N TYR A 358 15.24 2.08 30.38
CA TYR A 358 14.24 1.50 29.48
C TYR A 358 13.34 0.50 30.21
N GLN A 359 12.09 0.40 29.72
CA GLN A 359 11.14 -0.65 30.07
C GLN A 359 10.45 -1.13 28.79
N LEU A 360 10.31 -2.43 28.61
CA LEU A 360 9.59 -3.07 27.50
C LEU A 360 8.40 -3.86 28.05
N PHE A 361 7.24 -3.66 27.46
CA PHE A 361 5.98 -4.30 27.82
C PHE A 361 5.48 -5.18 26.65
N ASP A 362 4.67 -6.20 26.94
CA ASP A 362 4.03 -7.03 25.92
C ASP A 362 2.75 -6.39 25.34
N ASN A 363 2.06 -7.10 24.44
CA ASN A 363 0.82 -6.63 23.82
C ASN A 363 -0.42 -6.67 24.74
N LYS A 364 -0.26 -7.07 26.02
CA LYS A 364 -1.29 -7.01 27.07
C LYS A 364 -0.98 -5.94 28.11
N GLY A 365 0.24 -5.40 28.10
CA GLY A 365 0.74 -4.43 29.09
C GLY A 365 1.55 -5.06 30.23
N ASP A 366 1.88 -6.36 30.18
CA ASP A 366 2.78 -6.98 31.17
C ASP A 366 4.21 -6.47 30.94
N LEU A 367 4.94 -6.11 32.01
CA LEU A 367 6.36 -5.74 31.93
C LEU A 367 7.23 -6.98 31.63
N VAL A 368 8.07 -6.89 30.60
CA VAL A 368 8.89 -8.00 30.08
C VAL A 368 10.38 -7.82 30.37
N ILE A 369 10.89 -6.59 30.23
CA ILE A 369 12.30 -6.23 30.44
C ILE A 369 12.41 -4.83 31.04
N GLU A 370 13.31 -4.61 31.99
CA GLU A 370 13.69 -3.29 32.50
C GLU A 370 15.21 -3.18 32.71
N GLY A 371 15.76 -1.96 32.70
CA GLY A 371 17.17 -1.72 33.01
C GLY A 371 17.65 -0.30 32.73
N GLU A 372 18.93 -0.06 33.06
CA GLU A 372 19.61 1.24 32.95
C GLU A 372 20.89 1.14 32.10
N ASN A 373 21.30 2.28 31.53
CA ASN A 373 22.47 2.45 30.67
C ASN A 373 23.53 3.33 31.35
N SER A 374 24.05 2.86 32.48
CA SER A 374 25.19 3.48 33.16
C SER A 374 26.51 3.03 32.51
N SER A 375 27.24 3.96 31.90
CA SER A 375 28.61 3.81 31.40
C SER A 375 28.89 2.61 30.47
N GLY A 376 27.90 2.18 29.67
CA GLY A 376 28.08 1.14 28.65
C GLY A 376 28.02 -0.30 29.17
N SER A 377 27.59 -0.52 30.41
CA SER A 377 27.28 -1.83 30.98
C SER A 377 25.82 -1.87 31.41
N ILE A 378 25.03 -2.72 30.77
CA ILE A 378 23.59 -2.85 30.99
C ILE A 378 23.32 -4.01 31.97
N ASN A 379 22.50 -3.77 32.99
CA ASN A 379 22.14 -4.75 34.02
C ASN A 379 20.65 -5.12 33.89
N LEU A 380 20.34 -6.41 33.94
CA LEU A 380 19.01 -6.98 33.63
C LEU A 380 18.52 -7.83 34.79
N GLN A 381 17.64 -7.28 35.63
CA GLN A 381 17.18 -7.95 36.86
C GLN A 381 15.90 -8.80 36.68
N LYS A 382 15.20 -8.68 35.55
CA LYS A 382 14.06 -9.54 35.16
C LYS A 382 14.05 -9.82 33.66
N VAL A 383 13.90 -11.09 33.31
CA VAL A 383 13.53 -11.58 31.97
C VAL A 383 12.53 -12.72 32.16
N ARG A 384 11.35 -12.63 31.54
CA ARG A 384 10.33 -13.69 31.58
C ARG A 384 10.69 -14.80 30.58
N PRO A 385 10.74 -16.09 30.97
CA PRO A 385 10.97 -17.18 30.03
C PRO A 385 9.90 -17.24 28.93
N GLY A 386 10.30 -17.61 27.71
CA GLY A 386 9.39 -18.02 26.63
C GLY A 386 9.23 -17.07 25.44
N PHE A 387 9.67 -15.81 25.52
CA PHE A 387 9.51 -14.84 24.42
C PHE A 387 10.81 -14.59 23.63
N PHE A 388 11.90 -14.27 24.33
CA PHE A 388 13.23 -14.12 23.75
C PHE A 388 14.28 -14.63 24.74
N VAL A 389 15.39 -15.16 24.23
CA VAL A 389 16.59 -15.46 25.04
C VAL A 389 17.64 -14.42 24.68
N LEU A 390 18.17 -13.71 25.69
CA LEU A 390 19.26 -12.77 25.49
C LEU A 390 20.53 -13.52 25.09
N LYS A 391 21.25 -13.00 24.08
CA LYS A 391 22.49 -13.58 23.54
C LYS A 391 23.72 -12.76 23.91
N SER A 392 23.66 -11.43 23.79
CA SER A 392 24.75 -10.53 24.19
C SER A 392 24.29 -9.06 24.17
N ILE A 393 25.11 -8.15 24.69
CA ILE A 393 24.92 -6.70 24.55
C ILE A 393 26.20 -6.11 23.95
N GLY A 394 26.06 -5.33 22.88
CA GLY A 394 27.17 -4.67 22.20
C GLY A 394 27.64 -3.42 22.94
N LYS A 395 28.93 -3.09 22.83
CA LYS A 395 29.54 -1.86 23.39
C LYS A 395 28.95 -0.55 22.81
N ASP A 396 28.08 -0.64 21.81
CA ASP A 396 27.34 0.47 21.19
C ASP A 396 25.83 0.46 21.51
N GLY A 397 25.40 -0.28 22.55
CA GLY A 397 24.02 -0.27 23.05
C GLY A 397 23.03 -1.15 22.29
N ARG A 398 23.49 -2.02 21.37
CA ARG A 398 22.64 -3.04 20.74
C ARG A 398 22.39 -4.20 21.68
N ILE A 399 21.13 -4.54 21.91
CA ILE A 399 20.71 -5.70 22.71
C ILE A 399 20.42 -6.86 21.75
N PHE A 400 21.26 -7.90 21.75
CA PHE A 400 21.12 -9.07 20.89
C PHE A 400 20.42 -10.22 21.62
N PHE A 401 19.49 -10.86 20.92
CA PHE A 401 18.77 -12.06 21.32
C PHE A 401 19.24 -13.27 20.49
N SER A 402 18.73 -14.46 20.79
CA SER A 402 18.77 -15.61 19.89
C SER A 402 17.38 -15.86 19.29
N LYS A 403 17.35 -16.51 18.12
CA LYS A 403 16.13 -16.88 17.41
C LYS A 403 15.23 -17.76 18.30
N ILE A 404 13.92 -17.50 18.24
CA ILE A 404 12.88 -18.22 18.98
C ILE A 404 13.05 -19.73 18.82
N ILE A 405 13.31 -20.43 19.93
CA ILE A 405 13.07 -21.86 20.05
C ILE A 405 11.59 -22.02 20.38
N LYS A 406 10.85 -22.71 19.52
CA LYS A 406 9.45 -23.08 19.81
C LYS A 406 9.44 -24.15 20.92
N ASN A 407 8.56 -23.96 21.90
CA ASN A 407 7.82 -25.05 22.53
C ASN A 407 6.38 -24.95 22.01
#